data_AF-A0A9P1HXQ0-F1
#
_entry.id   AF-A0A9P1HXQ0-F1
#
_cell.length_a   1.000
_cell.length_b   1.000
_cell.length_c   1.000
_cell.angle_alpha   90.00
_cell.angle_beta   90.00
_cell.angle_gamma   90.00
#
_symmetry.space_group_name_H-M   'P 1'
#
loop_
_entity.id
_entity.type
_entity.pdbx_description
1 polymer ?
#
loop_
_entity_poly.entity_id
_entity_poly.type
_entity_poly.pdbx_seq_one_letter_code
_entity_poly.pdbx_strand_id
1 'polypeptide(L)'
;MIILFLVFSVTALPPHPQDYPAHVTFRCPFNQFDCDPTSFIPTCISFSLVRNCIKDCPNGADELCGRGQIFCDQGTEHFQCGQCVPAQDQLQACYDRKWQKLCSKDDSVRCLSTVNCVLQEWLSDGKDDCGDGSDEDPCTTGIINCQTDSSNITLETTTTVPTNKTATIPKSCELGQFRCQSGECIDSAEVLDEKKDCIDGSDENYCEHFGNECVAELRPCSYHPDIATFSCGCPKGHNRNHKGVCAKHNKT
;
A
#
# COMPACT_ATOMS: atom_id res chain seq x y z
N MET A 1 -2.14 -29.80 -13.60
CA MET A 1 -2.54 -29.37 -12.24
C MET A 1 -2.61 -27.87 -12.25
N ILE A 2 -3.81 -27.30 -12.15
CA ILE A 2 -4.02 -25.85 -12.07
C ILE A 2 -3.60 -25.45 -10.66
N ILE A 3 -2.51 -24.71 -10.53
CA ILE A 3 -2.09 -24.11 -9.26
C ILE A 3 -3.01 -22.92 -9.06
N LEU A 4 -4.04 -23.13 -8.25
CA LEU A 4 -4.93 -22.09 -7.77
C LEU A 4 -4.09 -21.18 -6.84
N PHE A 5 -3.59 -20.06 -7.36
CA PHE A 5 -3.01 -19.03 -6.52
C PHE A 5 -4.12 -18.48 -5.63
N LEU A 6 -4.15 -18.95 -4.38
CA LEU A 6 -4.91 -18.31 -3.32
C LEU A 6 -4.23 -16.94 -3.10
N VAL A 7 -4.77 -15.92 -3.75
CA VAL A 7 -4.64 -14.54 -3.29
C VAL A 7 -5.14 -14.54 -1.84
N PHE A 8 -4.22 -14.55 -0.89
CA PHE A 8 -4.53 -14.18 0.49
C PHE A 8 -4.82 -12.68 0.47
N SER A 9 -6.03 -12.32 0.07
CA SER A 9 -6.59 -11.03 0.44
C SER A 9 -6.42 -10.92 1.95
N VAL A 10 -5.70 -9.88 2.39
CA VAL A 10 -5.58 -9.54 3.81
C VAL A 10 -6.95 -9.02 4.25
N THR A 11 -7.92 -9.92 4.36
CA THR A 11 -9.26 -9.58 4.81
C THR A 11 -9.13 -9.08 6.24
N ALA A 12 -9.63 -7.87 6.50
CA ALA A 12 -9.77 -7.36 7.85
C ALA A 12 -10.38 -8.46 8.73
N LEU A 13 -9.65 -8.90 9.75
CA LEU A 13 -10.14 -9.95 10.64
C LEU A 13 -11.39 -9.39 11.35
N PRO A 14 -12.51 -10.13 11.39
CA PRO A 14 -13.67 -9.69 12.16
C PRO A 14 -13.26 -9.50 13.63
N PRO A 15 -13.82 -8.50 14.33
CA PRO A 15 -13.47 -8.24 15.71
C PRO A 15 -13.77 -9.48 16.57
N HIS A 16 -12.84 -9.84 17.45
CA HIS A 16 -13.00 -10.97 18.36
C HIS A 16 -13.11 -10.47 19.81
N PRO A 17 -13.95 -11.07 20.69
CA PRO A 17 -14.11 -10.60 22.07
C PRO A 17 -12.81 -10.50 22.87
N GLN A 18 -11.82 -11.35 22.56
CA GLN A 18 -10.51 -11.32 23.21
C GLN A 18 -9.67 -10.07 22.88
N ASP A 19 -9.97 -9.38 21.78
CA ASP A 19 -9.32 -8.13 21.39
C ASP A 19 -9.74 -6.97 22.31
N TYR A 20 -10.86 -7.13 23.03
CA TYR A 20 -11.48 -6.09 23.86
C TYR A 20 -11.66 -6.52 25.33
N PRO A 21 -10.59 -6.93 26.04
CA PRO A 21 -10.70 -7.53 27.37
C PRO A 21 -11.27 -6.60 28.45
N ALA A 22 -11.16 -5.28 28.27
CA ALA A 22 -11.75 -4.30 29.18
C ALA A 22 -13.25 -4.05 28.91
N HIS A 23 -13.71 -4.29 27.68
CA HIS A 23 -15.08 -4.02 27.24
C HIS A 23 -15.97 -5.28 27.24
N VAL A 24 -15.38 -6.47 27.24
CA VAL A 24 -16.09 -7.75 27.37
C VAL A 24 -15.90 -8.29 28.79
N THR A 25 -16.65 -7.71 29.73
CA THR A 25 -16.60 -8.06 31.16
C THR A 25 -17.97 -8.45 31.70
N PHE A 26 -18.04 -8.94 32.93
CA PHE A 26 -19.30 -9.31 33.60
C PHE A 26 -20.26 -8.14 33.87
N ARG A 27 -19.88 -6.90 33.52
CA ARG A 27 -20.74 -5.71 33.63
C ARG A 27 -21.88 -5.73 32.62
N CYS A 28 -21.67 -6.36 31.47
CA CYS A 28 -22.67 -6.51 30.44
C CYS A 28 -23.10 -7.98 30.29
N PRO A 29 -24.34 -8.24 29.83
CA PRO A 29 -24.80 -9.58 29.47
C PRO A 29 -23.91 -10.29 28.44
N PHE A 30 -24.11 -11.60 28.29
CA PHE A 30 -23.34 -12.42 27.34
C PHE A 30 -23.40 -11.85 25.91
N ASN A 31 -22.24 -11.85 25.24
CA ASN A 31 -22.06 -11.34 23.87
C ASN A 31 -22.40 -9.84 23.70
N GLN A 32 -22.23 -9.04 24.75
CA GLN A 32 -22.33 -7.59 24.71
C GLN A 32 -20.98 -6.91 24.93
N PHE A 33 -20.89 -5.69 24.42
CA PHE A 33 -19.74 -4.80 24.52
C PHE A 33 -20.08 -3.62 25.43
N ASP A 34 -19.28 -3.39 26.46
CA ASP A 34 -19.38 -2.24 27.35
C ASP A 34 -18.75 -1.01 26.68
N CYS A 35 -19.56 -0.03 26.31
CA CYS A 35 -19.10 1.20 25.66
C CYS A 35 -18.12 2.01 26.51
N ASP A 36 -18.19 1.91 27.84
CA ASP A 36 -17.27 2.61 28.73
C ASP A 36 -17.01 1.81 30.01
N PRO A 37 -15.89 1.06 30.05
CA PRO A 37 -15.48 0.29 31.21
C PRO A 37 -15.17 1.11 32.47
N THR A 38 -15.05 2.43 32.36
CA THR A 38 -14.77 3.34 33.49
C THR A 38 -16.03 3.96 34.07
N SER A 39 -17.14 3.92 33.31
CA SER A 39 -18.42 4.46 33.75
C SER A 39 -19.07 3.60 34.84
N PHE A 40 -19.70 4.29 35.80
CA PHE A 40 -20.37 3.66 36.94
C PHE A 40 -21.59 2.81 36.50
N ILE A 41 -22.30 3.26 35.47
CA ILE A 41 -23.41 2.52 34.86
C ILE A 41 -22.96 2.06 33.48
N PRO A 42 -22.89 0.75 33.21
CA PRO A 42 -22.44 0.25 31.92
C PRO A 42 -23.48 0.55 30.84
N THR A 43 -23.02 1.10 29.72
CA THR A 43 -23.81 1.20 28.50
C THR A 43 -23.39 0.06 27.60
N CYS A 44 -24.28 -0.90 27.37
CA CYS A 44 -23.95 -2.13 26.66
C CYS A 44 -24.62 -2.16 25.29
N ILE A 45 -23.86 -2.56 24.27
CA ILE A 45 -24.37 -2.84 22.91
C ILE A 45 -24.10 -4.30 22.53
N SER A 46 -24.75 -4.81 21.49
CA SER A 46 -24.43 -6.14 20.95
C SER A 46 -22.99 -6.17 20.43
N PHE A 47 -22.23 -7.23 20.71
CA PHE A 47 -20.86 -7.36 20.18
C PHE A 47 -20.84 -7.40 18.63
N SER A 48 -21.95 -7.77 17.99
CA SER A 48 -22.11 -7.72 16.53
C SER A 48 -22.09 -6.30 15.95
N LEU A 49 -22.27 -5.28 16.79
CA LEU A 49 -22.23 -3.87 16.40
C LEU A 49 -20.83 -3.26 16.54
N VAL A 50 -19.90 -3.97 17.19
CA VAL A 50 -18.51 -3.54 17.28
C VAL A 50 -17.90 -3.56 15.89
N ARG A 51 -17.27 -2.45 15.48
CA ARG A 51 -16.53 -2.30 14.23
C ARG A 51 -17.41 -2.45 13.00
N ASN A 52 -18.64 -1.95 13.06
CA ASN A 52 -19.61 -2.00 11.97
C ASN A 52 -19.68 -0.70 11.15
N CYS A 53 -18.80 0.27 11.41
CA CYS A 53 -18.78 1.63 10.84
C CYS A 53 -19.90 2.56 11.31
N ILE A 54 -20.64 2.19 12.35
CA ILE A 54 -21.74 2.97 12.90
C ILE A 54 -21.39 3.24 14.36
N LYS A 55 -21.50 4.51 14.77
CA LYS A 55 -21.31 4.89 16.16
C LYS A 55 -22.55 4.48 16.97
N ASP A 56 -22.56 3.26 17.47
CA ASP A 56 -23.59 2.72 18.37
C ASP A 56 -23.31 3.05 19.83
N CYS A 57 -22.03 3.21 20.22
CA CYS A 57 -21.67 3.75 21.53
C CYS A 57 -21.69 5.29 21.56
N PRO A 58 -22.15 5.93 22.66
CA PRO A 58 -22.15 7.39 22.80
C PRO A 58 -20.77 8.04 22.63
N ASN A 59 -19.71 7.35 23.04
CA ASN A 59 -18.31 7.75 22.91
C ASN A 59 -17.62 7.21 21.65
N GLY A 60 -18.27 6.33 20.88
CA GLY A 60 -17.71 5.70 19.68
C GLY A 60 -16.64 4.63 19.95
N ALA A 61 -16.58 4.10 21.17
CA ALA A 61 -15.59 3.08 21.55
C ALA A 61 -15.74 1.77 20.76
N ASP A 62 -16.95 1.47 20.30
CA ASP A 62 -17.30 0.34 19.44
C ASP A 62 -16.59 0.36 18.08
N GLU A 63 -16.23 1.54 17.59
CA GLU A 63 -15.56 1.69 16.30
C GLU A 63 -14.02 1.69 16.41
N LEU A 64 -13.48 1.63 17.64
CA LEU A 64 -12.05 1.63 17.90
C LEU A 64 -11.41 0.23 17.80
N CYS A 65 -10.13 0.20 17.44
CA CYS A 65 -9.37 -1.05 17.39
C CYS A 65 -9.12 -1.63 18.78
N GLY A 66 -9.12 -2.97 18.86
CA GLY A 66 -8.81 -3.71 20.07
C GLY A 66 -7.33 -3.67 20.44
N ARG A 67 -6.98 -4.35 21.53
CA ARG A 67 -5.65 -4.39 22.10
C ARG A 67 -4.60 -4.89 21.09
N GLY A 68 -3.52 -4.14 20.93
CA GLY A 68 -2.39 -4.53 20.07
C GLY A 68 -2.66 -4.37 18.58
N GLN A 69 -3.81 -3.78 18.21
CA GLN A 69 -4.14 -3.39 16.87
C GLN A 69 -4.06 -1.87 16.76
N ILE A 70 -3.76 -1.39 15.55
CA ILE A 70 -3.77 0.02 15.18
C ILE A 70 -4.72 0.23 14.01
N PHE A 71 -5.19 1.46 13.88
CA PHE A 71 -6.16 1.85 12.86
C PHE A 71 -5.43 2.32 11.59
N CYS A 72 -5.64 1.66 10.46
CA CYS A 72 -5.25 2.13 9.13
C CYS A 72 -6.34 3.03 8.52
N ASP A 73 -5.97 3.83 7.51
CA ASP A 73 -6.86 4.72 6.73
C ASP A 73 -7.36 5.98 7.46
N GLN A 74 -6.50 6.64 8.25
CA GLN A 74 -6.83 7.97 8.77
C GLN A 74 -6.79 9.01 7.65
N GLY A 75 -7.94 9.32 7.04
CA GLY A 75 -7.95 10.36 6.00
C GLY A 75 -9.24 10.64 5.24
N THR A 76 -10.40 10.08 5.61
CA THR A 76 -11.66 10.56 5.01
C THR A 76 -12.54 11.16 6.10
N GLU A 77 -12.79 12.46 5.99
CA GLU A 77 -13.54 13.27 6.97
C GLU A 77 -15.04 12.90 7.09
N HIS A 78 -15.42 11.68 6.70
CA HIS A 78 -16.81 11.19 6.76
C HIS A 78 -16.99 9.79 7.35
N PHE A 79 -15.92 9.03 7.61
CA PHE A 79 -16.05 7.70 8.19
C PHE A 79 -15.03 7.49 9.30
N GLN A 80 -15.49 7.44 10.55
CA GLN A 80 -14.72 6.99 11.71
C GLN A 80 -14.52 5.46 11.70
N CYS A 81 -14.31 4.87 10.51
CA CYS A 81 -14.06 3.45 10.36
C CYS A 81 -13.02 3.18 9.26
N GLY A 82 -12.13 2.23 9.53
CA GLY A 82 -10.90 1.94 8.80
C GLY A 82 -10.41 0.55 9.19
N GLN A 83 -9.35 0.01 8.61
CA GLN A 83 -8.93 -1.36 8.91
C GLN A 83 -8.14 -1.44 10.23
N CYS A 84 -8.52 -2.33 11.15
CA CYS A 84 -7.65 -2.65 12.28
C CYS A 84 -6.64 -3.71 11.86
N VAL A 85 -5.36 -3.40 12.06
CA VAL A 85 -4.26 -4.31 11.78
C VAL A 85 -3.39 -4.46 13.02
N PRO A 86 -2.74 -5.61 13.24
CA PRO A 86 -1.78 -5.73 14.32
C PRO A 86 -0.71 -4.63 14.25
N ALA A 87 -0.31 -4.07 15.39
CA ALA A 87 0.65 -2.96 15.46
C ALA A 87 1.97 -3.28 14.73
N GLN A 88 2.41 -4.55 14.77
CA GLN A 88 3.59 -5.01 14.06
C GLN A 88 3.48 -4.96 12.53
N ASP A 89 2.26 -4.97 11.99
CA ASP A 89 1.97 -5.01 10.56
C ASP A 89 1.58 -3.62 10.02
N GLN A 90 1.58 -2.60 10.89
CA GLN A 90 1.23 -1.21 10.57
C GLN A 90 1.90 -0.70 9.30
N LEU A 91 3.20 -0.95 9.15
CA LEU A 91 3.98 -0.44 8.04
C LEU A 91 3.61 -1.10 6.69
N GLN A 92 3.34 -2.40 6.68
CA GLN A 92 2.99 -3.14 5.46
C GLN A 92 1.50 -3.02 5.10
N ALA A 93 0.65 -2.85 6.10
CA ALA A 93 -0.79 -2.91 5.95
C ALA A 93 -1.48 -1.55 5.92
N CYS A 94 -0.88 -0.50 6.49
CA CYS A 94 -1.44 0.85 6.51
C CYS A 94 -0.75 1.86 5.59
N TYR A 95 0.59 1.85 5.46
CA TYR A 95 1.30 2.89 4.70
C TYR A 95 1.19 2.66 3.18
N ASP A 96 1.44 1.43 2.72
CA ASP A 96 1.36 1.09 1.29
C ASP A 96 -0.07 1.07 0.70
N ARG A 97 -1.10 1.25 1.55
CA ARG A 97 -2.52 1.11 1.19
C ARG A 97 -3.44 2.23 1.70
N LYS A 98 -2.86 3.29 2.29
CA LYS A 98 -3.55 4.45 2.89
C LYS A 98 -4.68 4.99 2.01
N TRP A 99 -4.47 5.00 0.70
CA TRP A 99 -5.40 5.56 -0.28
C TRP A 99 -5.95 4.53 -1.27
N GLN A 100 -5.79 3.23 -1.01
CA GLN A 100 -6.27 2.17 -1.90
C GLN A 100 -7.78 2.27 -2.19
N LYS A 101 -8.59 2.74 -1.23
CA LYS A 101 -10.04 2.94 -1.42
C LYS A 101 -10.37 4.03 -2.43
N LEU A 102 -9.49 5.01 -2.62
CA LEU A 102 -9.71 6.06 -3.62
C LEU A 102 -9.70 5.49 -5.04
N CYS A 103 -9.06 4.34 -5.29
CA CYS A 103 -9.08 3.65 -6.59
C CYS A 103 -10.48 3.29 -7.10
N SER A 104 -11.51 3.38 -6.26
CA SER A 104 -12.92 3.20 -6.65
C SER A 104 -13.61 4.50 -7.07
N LYS A 105 -12.93 5.64 -7.01
CA LYS A 105 -13.42 6.94 -7.52
C LYS A 105 -12.94 7.17 -8.94
N ASP A 106 -13.82 7.73 -9.78
CA ASP A 106 -13.57 7.94 -11.22
C ASP A 106 -12.39 8.89 -11.49
N ASP A 107 -12.15 9.89 -10.65
CA ASP A 107 -11.09 10.90 -10.83
C ASP A 107 -9.77 10.56 -10.10
N SER A 108 -9.65 9.34 -9.57
CA SER A 108 -8.45 8.91 -8.86
C SER A 108 -7.36 8.39 -9.80
N VAL A 109 -6.10 8.66 -9.47
CA VAL A 109 -4.92 8.24 -10.22
C VAL A 109 -4.18 7.18 -9.43
N ARG A 110 -3.88 6.05 -10.06
CA ARG A 110 -3.15 4.95 -9.40
C ARG A 110 -1.66 5.24 -9.31
N CYS A 111 -1.09 5.02 -8.13
CA CYS A 111 0.35 5.17 -7.88
C CYS A 111 1.18 4.14 -8.65
N LEU A 112 2.47 4.43 -8.83
CA LEU A 112 3.36 3.65 -9.69
C LEU A 112 3.64 2.25 -9.11
N SER A 113 4.04 2.19 -7.85
CA SER A 113 4.57 1.01 -7.17
C SER A 113 3.67 0.57 -6.02
N THR A 114 2.96 1.50 -5.37
CA THR A 114 2.01 1.17 -4.30
C THR A 114 0.62 0.82 -4.85
N VAL A 115 -0.23 0.21 -4.01
CA VAL A 115 -1.64 -0.07 -4.39
C VAL A 115 -2.56 1.11 -4.12
N ASN A 116 -2.00 2.26 -3.77
CA ASN A 116 -2.73 3.49 -3.52
C ASN A 116 -3.25 4.10 -4.82
N CYS A 117 -4.31 4.90 -4.69
CA CYS A 117 -4.66 5.89 -5.70
C CYS A 117 -4.82 7.25 -5.03
N VAL A 118 -4.37 8.30 -5.68
CA VAL A 118 -4.42 9.68 -5.18
C VAL A 118 -5.44 10.49 -5.99
N LEU A 119 -5.84 11.65 -5.48
CA LEU A 119 -6.70 12.58 -6.22
C LEU A 119 -5.85 13.50 -7.10
N GLN A 120 -6.46 14.10 -8.13
CA GLN A 120 -5.72 14.99 -9.03
C GLN A 120 -5.11 16.20 -8.30
N GLU A 121 -5.78 16.71 -7.27
CA GLU A 121 -5.27 17.80 -6.45
C GLU A 121 -4.06 17.43 -5.56
N TRP A 122 -3.74 16.14 -5.44
CA TRP A 122 -2.58 15.64 -4.67
C TRP A 122 -1.38 15.36 -5.57
N LEU A 123 -1.50 15.64 -6.86
CA LEU A 123 -0.41 15.50 -7.81
C LEU A 123 0.48 16.75 -7.75
N SER A 124 1.77 16.55 -7.54
CA SER A 124 2.78 17.60 -7.40
C SER A 124 2.39 18.65 -6.34
N ASP A 125 1.78 18.20 -5.24
CA ASP A 125 1.29 19.06 -4.16
C ASP A 125 2.36 19.30 -3.08
N GLY A 126 3.51 18.63 -3.19
CA GLY A 126 4.63 18.74 -2.26
C GLY A 126 4.65 17.65 -1.20
N LYS A 127 3.80 16.63 -1.28
CA LYS A 127 3.70 15.51 -0.33
C LYS A 127 3.69 14.18 -1.06
N ASP A 128 4.46 13.23 -0.55
CA ASP A 128 4.34 11.84 -1.00
C ASP A 128 3.06 11.22 -0.44
N ASP A 129 1.95 11.40 -1.14
CA ASP A 129 0.69 10.75 -0.84
C ASP A 129 0.65 9.33 -1.41
N CYS A 130 1.40 9.03 -2.47
CA CYS A 130 1.48 7.68 -3.02
C CYS A 130 2.26 6.69 -2.13
N GLY A 131 3.19 7.16 -1.30
CA GLY A 131 4.15 6.36 -0.53
C GLY A 131 5.33 5.83 -1.36
N ASP A 132 5.41 6.22 -2.62
CA ASP A 132 6.51 5.93 -3.56
C ASP A 132 6.99 7.17 -4.31
N GLY A 133 6.47 8.35 -3.95
CA GLY A 133 6.75 9.65 -4.56
C GLY A 133 6.23 9.84 -5.97
N SER A 134 5.46 8.88 -6.53
CA SER A 134 5.08 8.92 -7.94
C SER A 134 4.09 10.03 -8.28
N ASP A 135 3.33 10.51 -7.30
CA ASP A 135 2.42 11.65 -7.37
C ASP A 135 3.12 13.00 -7.41
N GLU A 136 4.35 13.11 -6.93
CA GLU A 136 5.07 14.38 -6.90
C GLU A 136 5.65 14.78 -8.26
N ASP A 137 6.03 13.79 -9.09
CA ASP A 137 6.39 13.98 -10.49
C ASP A 137 5.63 13.00 -11.40
N PRO A 138 4.32 13.19 -11.57
CA PRO A 138 3.43 12.22 -12.20
C PRO A 138 3.69 12.04 -13.70
N CYS A 139 4.28 13.06 -14.33
CA CYS A 139 4.66 13.07 -15.73
C CYS A 139 5.90 12.22 -15.97
N THR A 140 6.94 12.37 -15.13
CA THR A 140 8.18 11.59 -15.24
C THR A 140 7.97 10.14 -14.81
N THR A 141 7.18 9.90 -13.76
CA THR A 141 6.86 8.55 -13.30
C THR A 141 5.91 7.82 -14.25
N GLY A 142 5.18 8.57 -15.09
CA GLY A 142 4.27 8.04 -16.09
C GLY A 142 2.95 7.52 -15.52
N ILE A 143 2.62 7.87 -14.27
CA ILE A 143 1.28 7.62 -13.72
C ILE A 143 0.22 8.49 -14.41
N ILE A 144 0.63 9.59 -15.05
CA ILE A 144 -0.20 10.43 -15.91
C ILE A 144 0.55 10.76 -17.20
N ASN A 145 -0.17 10.75 -18.32
CA ASN A 145 0.39 11.15 -19.60
C ASN A 145 0.34 12.67 -19.76
N CYS A 146 1.46 13.34 -19.52
CA CYS A 146 1.57 14.78 -19.70
C CYS A 146 2.06 15.09 -21.12
N GLN A 147 1.18 15.59 -21.99
CA GLN A 147 1.64 16.22 -23.23
C GLN A 147 2.21 17.59 -22.92
N THR A 148 3.50 17.79 -23.18
CA THR A 148 4.11 19.12 -23.23
C THR A 148 3.78 19.77 -24.57
N ASP A 149 2.51 20.01 -24.84
CA ASP A 149 2.13 21.01 -25.83
C ASP A 149 1.89 22.32 -25.08
N SER A 150 2.69 23.32 -25.45
CA SER A 150 2.72 24.64 -24.85
C SER A 150 1.28 25.14 -24.59
N SER A 151 0.97 25.39 -23.32
CA SER A 151 -0.26 26.03 -22.79
C SER A 151 -1.60 25.26 -22.88
N ASN A 152 -1.71 24.12 -22.18
CA ASN A 152 -2.78 23.76 -21.22
C ASN A 152 -2.81 22.24 -21.02
N ILE A 153 -2.77 21.79 -19.75
CA ILE A 153 -2.92 20.38 -19.39
C ILE A 153 -4.38 19.99 -19.59
N THR A 154 -4.65 19.16 -20.59
CA THR A 154 -5.95 18.50 -20.74
C THR A 154 -5.74 17.00 -20.60
N LEU A 155 -6.40 16.41 -19.59
CA LEU A 155 -6.52 14.97 -19.41
C LEU A 155 -7.31 14.40 -20.60
N GLU A 156 -6.66 13.69 -21.52
CA GLU A 156 -7.37 12.88 -22.49
C GLU A 156 -7.13 11.39 -22.28
N THR A 157 -8.18 10.74 -21.77
CA THR A 157 -8.40 9.30 -21.80
C THR A 157 -9.05 8.95 -23.13
N THR A 158 -8.32 8.49 -24.16
CA THR A 158 -8.79 7.37 -25.03
C THR A 158 -7.82 6.95 -26.14
N THR A 159 -7.57 5.65 -26.16
CA THR A 159 -7.64 4.70 -27.29
C THR A 159 -7.59 5.25 -28.73
N THR A 160 -6.48 5.00 -29.45
CA THR A 160 -6.42 4.16 -30.68
C THR A 160 -5.01 4.18 -31.31
N VAL A 161 -4.60 3.03 -31.86
CA VAL A 161 -3.31 2.74 -32.51
C VAL A 161 -3.40 3.02 -34.02
N PRO A 162 -2.38 3.60 -34.69
CA PRO A 162 -1.52 2.76 -35.55
C PRO A 162 0.00 3.11 -35.59
N THR A 163 0.78 2.03 -35.57
CA THR A 163 2.15 1.72 -36.01
C THR A 163 3.08 2.81 -36.60
N ASN A 164 4.23 3.02 -35.93
CA ASN A 164 5.56 3.04 -36.58
C ASN A 164 6.69 2.76 -35.56
N LYS A 165 7.70 1.98 -35.96
CA LYS A 165 8.85 1.56 -35.14
C LYS A 165 9.75 2.74 -34.77
N THR A 166 9.54 3.25 -33.57
CA THR A 166 10.51 3.94 -32.72
C THR A 166 10.23 3.40 -31.33
N ALA A 167 11.25 2.93 -30.60
CA ALA A 167 11.11 2.16 -29.36
C ALA A 167 10.01 2.74 -28.44
N THR A 168 8.83 2.15 -28.54
CA THR A 168 7.65 2.47 -27.74
C THR A 168 7.93 1.93 -26.36
N ILE A 169 8.19 2.83 -25.42
CA ILE A 169 8.20 2.52 -24.00
C ILE A 169 6.82 1.91 -23.68
N PRO A 170 6.75 0.66 -23.23
CA PRO A 170 5.47 -0.01 -23.01
C PRO A 170 4.71 0.71 -21.89
N LYS A 171 3.39 0.79 -22.02
CA LYS A 171 2.50 1.41 -21.01
C LYS A 171 2.54 0.69 -19.65
N SER A 172 2.95 -0.58 -19.66
CA SER A 172 3.09 -1.42 -18.48
C SER A 172 4.06 -2.56 -18.83
N CYS A 173 4.87 -2.99 -17.87
CA CYS A 173 5.75 -4.13 -18.02
C CYS A 173 4.97 -5.44 -17.88
N GLU A 174 5.45 -6.50 -18.53
CA GLU A 174 4.88 -7.84 -18.35
C GLU A 174 5.14 -8.37 -16.94
N LEU A 175 4.38 -9.38 -16.51
CA LEU A 175 4.59 -10.01 -15.21
C LEU A 175 6.01 -10.58 -15.13
N GLY A 176 6.75 -10.19 -14.08
CA GLY A 176 8.15 -10.60 -13.90
C GLY A 176 9.16 -9.70 -14.62
N GLN A 177 8.74 -8.55 -15.13
CA GLN A 177 9.63 -7.51 -15.64
C GLN A 177 9.70 -6.32 -14.68
N PHE A 178 10.90 -5.79 -14.51
CA PHE A 178 11.15 -4.55 -13.77
C PHE A 178 11.02 -3.36 -14.70
N ARG A 179 10.34 -2.31 -14.25
CA ARG A 179 10.26 -1.04 -14.96
C ARG A 179 11.37 -0.12 -14.47
N CYS A 180 12.32 0.18 -15.35
CA CYS A 180 13.35 1.18 -15.11
C CYS A 180 12.72 2.56 -14.86
N GLN A 181 13.43 3.44 -14.17
CA GLN A 181 12.97 4.80 -13.94
C GLN A 181 12.92 5.63 -15.24
N SER A 182 13.73 5.28 -16.25
CA SER A 182 13.62 5.78 -17.64
C SER A 182 12.44 5.19 -18.44
N GLY A 183 11.74 4.22 -17.86
CA GLY A 183 10.43 3.72 -18.31
C GLY A 183 10.45 2.41 -19.09
N GLU A 184 11.60 1.97 -19.60
CA GLU A 184 11.76 0.68 -20.26
C GLU A 184 11.60 -0.50 -19.29
N CYS A 185 11.32 -1.68 -19.86
CA CYS A 185 11.14 -2.90 -19.08
C CYS A 185 12.29 -3.86 -19.35
N ILE A 186 12.85 -4.39 -18.27
CA ILE A 186 13.90 -5.42 -18.29
C ILE A 186 13.41 -6.65 -17.51
N ASP A 187 14.09 -7.79 -17.65
CA ASP A 187 13.72 -8.98 -16.88
C ASP A 187 14.00 -8.75 -15.39
N SER A 188 13.13 -9.26 -14.51
CA SER A 188 13.34 -9.14 -13.06
C SER A 188 14.66 -9.76 -12.57
N ALA A 189 15.24 -10.69 -13.32
CA ALA A 189 16.54 -11.29 -13.05
C ALA A 189 17.74 -10.40 -13.42
N GLU A 190 17.51 -9.36 -14.22
CA GLU A 190 18.51 -8.36 -14.65
C GLU A 190 18.62 -7.18 -13.67
N VAL A 191 17.99 -7.26 -12.50
CA VAL A 191 18.05 -6.22 -11.47
C VAL A 191 19.02 -6.61 -10.35
N LEU A 192 19.95 -5.71 -10.03
CA LEU A 192 21.07 -5.94 -9.10
C LEU A 192 21.96 -7.11 -9.55
N ASP A 193 22.17 -7.23 -10.86
CA ASP A 193 22.95 -8.30 -11.49
C ASP A 193 24.40 -7.89 -11.82
N GLU A 194 24.79 -6.66 -11.47
CA GLU A 194 26.07 -5.99 -11.73
C GLU A 194 26.25 -5.53 -13.19
N LYS A 195 25.21 -5.59 -14.01
CA LYS A 195 25.20 -5.09 -15.38
C LYS A 195 24.14 -4.00 -15.52
N LYS A 196 24.49 -2.96 -16.26
CA LYS A 196 23.56 -1.88 -16.60
C LYS A 196 22.72 -2.31 -17.79
N ASP A 197 21.46 -2.61 -17.53
CA ASP A 197 20.41 -2.96 -18.47
C ASP A 197 19.39 -1.84 -18.63
N CYS A 198 19.13 -1.04 -17.59
CA CYS A 198 18.39 0.21 -17.75
C CYS A 198 19.23 1.29 -18.43
N ILE A 199 18.59 2.20 -19.18
CA ILE A 199 19.23 3.36 -19.83
C ILE A 199 19.77 4.32 -18.77
N ASP A 200 19.00 4.54 -17.70
CA ASP A 200 19.40 5.37 -16.56
C ASP A 200 20.31 4.63 -15.56
N GLY A 201 20.26 3.30 -15.53
CA GLY A 201 20.99 2.45 -14.58
C GLY A 201 20.24 2.18 -13.28
N SER A 202 18.94 2.49 -13.25
CA SER A 202 18.06 2.32 -12.08
C SER A 202 17.93 0.87 -11.62
N ASP A 203 18.18 -0.11 -12.49
CA ASP A 203 18.34 -1.52 -12.14
C ASP A 203 19.46 -1.79 -11.13
N GLU A 204 20.55 -1.02 -11.17
CA GLU A 204 21.73 -1.22 -10.34
C GLU A 204 21.86 -0.18 -9.22
N ASN A 205 21.37 1.05 -9.44
CA ASN A 205 21.58 2.19 -8.52
C ASN A 205 20.30 2.73 -7.88
N TYR A 206 19.15 2.03 -7.98
CA TYR A 206 17.88 2.49 -7.42
C TYR A 206 18.02 2.97 -5.97
N CYS A 207 18.61 2.14 -5.11
CA CYS A 207 18.70 2.42 -3.68
C CYS A 207 19.67 3.58 -3.36
N GLU A 208 20.59 3.93 -4.26
CA GLU A 208 21.47 5.08 -4.08
C GLU A 208 20.71 6.40 -4.28
N HIS A 209 19.72 6.39 -5.18
CA HIS A 209 18.94 7.58 -5.54
C HIS A 209 17.63 7.71 -4.76
N PHE A 210 16.97 6.58 -4.48
CA PHE A 210 15.60 6.54 -3.92
C PHE A 210 15.51 5.73 -2.60
N GLY A 211 16.61 5.15 -2.13
CA GLY A 211 16.62 4.33 -0.91
C GLY A 211 16.83 5.11 0.39
N ASN A 212 17.01 6.44 0.31
CA ASN A 212 17.26 7.31 1.46
C ASN A 212 16.06 7.45 2.41
N GLU A 213 14.85 7.20 1.92
CA GLU A 213 13.63 7.16 2.72
C GLU A 213 13.60 5.94 3.66
N CYS A 214 14.29 4.87 3.29
CA CYS A 214 14.35 3.64 4.07
C CYS A 214 15.26 3.77 5.30
N VAL A 215 14.83 3.20 6.43
CA VAL A 215 15.68 3.08 7.62
C VAL A 215 16.69 1.95 7.40
N ALA A 216 17.93 2.29 7.05
CA ALA A 216 18.99 1.35 6.67
C ALA A 216 19.19 0.18 7.65
N GLU A 217 19.10 0.43 8.96
CA GLU A 217 19.35 -0.58 10.00
C GLU A 217 18.17 -1.55 10.24
N LEU A 218 16.95 -1.17 9.86
CA LEU A 218 15.74 -1.95 10.16
C LEU A 218 15.04 -2.47 8.90
N ARG A 219 14.97 -1.64 7.86
CA ARG A 219 14.32 -1.93 6.58
C ARG A 219 15.15 -1.33 5.45
N PRO A 220 16.38 -1.83 5.20
CA PRO A 220 17.20 -1.33 4.11
C PRO A 220 16.48 -1.48 2.77
N CYS A 221 16.71 -0.55 1.85
CA CYS A 221 16.22 -0.66 0.48
C CYS A 221 16.60 -2.03 -0.12
N SER A 222 15.58 -2.73 -0.61
CA SER A 222 15.65 -4.13 -1.05
C SER A 222 14.81 -4.35 -2.30
N TYR A 223 15.27 -5.23 -3.18
CA TYR A 223 14.57 -5.60 -4.41
C TYR A 223 13.77 -6.90 -4.24
N HIS A 224 12.55 -6.93 -4.78
CA HIS A 224 11.60 -8.03 -4.67
C HIS A 224 11.37 -8.66 -6.04
N PRO A 225 12.04 -9.78 -6.38
CA PRO A 225 11.94 -10.38 -7.71
C PRO A 225 10.54 -10.94 -8.01
N ASP A 226 9.80 -11.40 -6.98
CA ASP A 226 8.45 -11.95 -7.14
C ASP A 226 7.42 -10.93 -7.66
N ILE A 227 7.67 -9.63 -7.43
CA ILE A 227 6.79 -8.52 -7.81
C ILE A 227 7.52 -7.42 -8.59
N ALA A 228 8.78 -7.68 -8.98
CA ALA A 228 9.67 -6.79 -9.72
C ALA A 228 9.67 -5.32 -9.24
N THR A 229 9.84 -5.09 -7.93
CA THR A 229 9.88 -3.72 -7.36
C THR A 229 10.92 -3.58 -6.24
N PHE A 230 11.38 -2.35 -6.02
CA PHE A 230 12.13 -1.97 -4.82
C PHE A 230 11.16 -1.56 -3.69
N SER A 231 11.50 -1.92 -2.45
CA SER A 231 10.81 -1.42 -1.26
C SER A 231 11.74 -1.45 -0.04
N CYS A 232 11.30 -0.85 1.08
CA CYS A 232 12.07 -0.91 2.32
C CYS A 232 11.94 -2.29 2.99
N GLY A 233 13.04 -3.02 3.07
CA GLY A 233 13.12 -4.36 3.69
C GLY A 233 12.46 -5.47 2.87
N CYS A 234 12.55 -6.70 3.36
CA CYS A 234 12.02 -7.89 2.67
C CYS A 234 10.69 -8.38 3.24
N PRO A 235 9.86 -9.06 2.42
CA PRO A 235 8.59 -9.58 2.89
C PRO A 235 8.80 -10.75 3.85
N LYS A 236 7.82 -11.00 4.72
CA LYS A 236 7.92 -12.05 5.75
C LYS A 236 8.33 -13.40 5.14
N GLY A 237 9.35 -14.02 5.72
CA GLY A 237 9.91 -15.30 5.24
C GLY A 237 11.02 -15.17 4.19
N HIS A 238 11.40 -13.94 3.83
CA HIS A 238 12.54 -13.66 2.94
C HIS A 238 13.63 -12.91 3.71
N ASN A 239 14.88 -13.08 3.28
CA ASN A 239 15.99 -12.27 3.74
C ASN A 239 16.58 -11.48 2.57
N ARG A 240 17.08 -10.28 2.87
CA ARG A 240 17.92 -9.51 1.97
C ARG A 240 19.28 -10.17 1.87
N ASN A 241 19.74 -10.44 0.65
CA ASN A 241 21.10 -10.91 0.40
C ASN A 241 22.10 -9.73 0.41
N HIS A 242 23.39 -10.02 0.18
CA HIS A 242 24.43 -9.00 0.13
C HIS A 242 24.26 -7.99 -1.02
N LYS A 243 23.64 -8.40 -2.14
CA LYS A 243 23.31 -7.54 -3.28
C LYS A 243 22.13 -6.61 -3.02
N GLY A 244 21.27 -6.97 -2.06
CA GLY A 244 20.04 -6.24 -1.77
C GLY A 244 18.77 -6.88 -2.30
N VAL A 245 18.85 -8.10 -2.83
CA VAL A 245 17.71 -8.86 -3.33
C VAL A 245 17.07 -9.70 -2.22
N CYS A 246 15.75 -9.70 -2.14
CA CYS A 246 14.97 -10.54 -1.23
C CYS A 246 14.86 -11.96 -1.76
N ALA A 247 15.34 -12.93 -0.97
CA ALA A 247 15.27 -14.35 -1.29
C ALA A 247 14.61 -15.14 -0.15
N LYS A 248 13.87 -16.20 -0.48
CA LYS A 248 13.23 -17.08 0.52
C LYS A 248 14.29 -17.74 1.41
N HIS A 249 13.97 -17.88 2.69
CA HIS A 249 14.71 -18.76 3.59
C HIS A 249 14.68 -20.20 3.05
N ASN A 250 15.80 -20.70 2.54
CA ASN A 250 15.99 -22.15 2.47
C ASN A 250 16.28 -22.62 3.90
N LYS A 251 15.24 -23.10 4.59
CA LYS A 251 15.42 -23.90 5.80
C LYS A 251 16.18 -25.17 5.42
N THR A 252 17.49 -25.20 5.67
CA THR A 252 18.23 -26.45 5.90
C THR A 252 17.89 -27.00 7.27
#